data_AF-A0A9D6RKW6-F1
#
_entry.id   AF-A0A9D6RKW6-F1
#
_cell.length_a   1.000
_cell.length_b   1.000
_cell.length_c   1.000
_cell.angle_alpha   90.00
_cell.angle_beta   90.00
_cell.angle_gamma   90.00
#
_symmetry.space_group_name_H-M   'P 1'
#
loop_
_entity.id
_entity.type
_entity.pdbx_description
1 polymer ?
#
loop_
_entity_poly.entity_id
_entity_poly.type
_entity_poly.pdbx_seq_one_letter_code
_entity_poly.pdbx_strand_id
1 'polypeptide(L)'
;MKKTVCLLLLLAALATHVGAATAVPETRLTEPELAALLGQENEVKLTHVRVCEETANLLFLARDRKSRALRWFLVNPRLRSVLSQGVCPFREYYGFQIAPDQSTAVFHGRHPHGFFALNLKSGDWTPLFRNGDQQLFSLSVSPLAYLSADRVMSLLDEHDAEGYVTDSFLVQFDLARPAMVRWASMARLQAAARKLLPDLPPGTELLNGEMTFAGTEGLAATLRVRSPDGRLSDALCSFDWAPGAEQPTRAELLDRFDGRILPLDCREPSTVLYRRHLGSTTQLMMAEAGEKRLVLEREVMLANFLGKGEIGVVTVRAGGGMQLLMGPAAGLEEVWGSTRPYAVGFVEGGSGIVLINDSEVRLLRVPR
;
A
#
# COMPACT_ATOMS: atom_id res chain seq x y z
N MET A 1 37.82 16.41 -41.56
CA MET A 1 37.82 14.99 -41.16
C MET A 1 38.03 14.77 -39.65
N LYS A 2 39.09 15.27 -39.01
CA LYS A 2 39.35 14.98 -37.57
C LYS A 2 38.25 15.44 -36.59
N LYS A 3 37.61 16.59 -36.84
CA LYS A 3 36.51 17.11 -35.99
C LYS A 3 35.21 16.28 -36.09
N THR A 4 34.89 15.77 -37.28
CA THR A 4 33.69 14.96 -37.55
C THR A 4 33.78 13.58 -36.91
N VAL A 5 34.97 12.96 -36.93
CA VAL A 5 35.24 11.68 -36.26
C VAL A 5 35.18 11.84 -34.73
N CYS A 6 35.69 12.95 -34.20
CA CYS A 6 35.60 13.26 -32.77
C CYS A 6 34.14 13.46 -32.32
N LEU A 7 33.32 14.15 -33.13
CA LEU A 7 31.89 14.33 -32.85
C LEU A 7 31.11 13.00 -32.89
N LEU A 8 31.43 12.12 -33.85
CA LEU A 8 30.81 10.79 -33.95
C LEU A 8 31.25 9.86 -32.80
N LEU A 9 32.50 9.95 -32.35
CA LEU A 9 32.97 9.22 -31.16
C LEU A 9 32.37 9.77 -29.87
N LEU A 10 32.16 11.09 -29.76
CA LEU A 10 31.45 11.68 -28.62
C LEU A 10 29.97 11.27 -28.61
N LEU A 11 29.30 11.27 -29.78
CA LEU A 11 27.92 10.80 -29.93
C LEU A 11 27.80 9.30 -29.65
N ALA A 12 28.76 8.48 -30.09
CA ALA A 12 28.80 7.06 -29.77
C ALA A 12 29.07 6.83 -28.27
N ALA A 13 29.96 7.59 -27.65
CA ALA A 13 30.24 7.51 -26.22
C ALA A 13 29.07 8.02 -25.35
N LEU A 14 28.34 9.04 -25.82
CA LEU A 14 27.08 9.52 -25.22
C LEU A 14 25.94 8.52 -25.42
N ALA A 15 25.90 7.81 -26.55
CA ALA A 15 24.92 6.77 -26.82
C ALA A 15 25.18 5.46 -26.03
N THR A 16 26.42 5.18 -25.63
CA THR A 16 26.77 3.99 -24.83
C THR A 16 26.66 4.18 -23.31
N HIS A 17 26.16 5.32 -22.84
CA HIS A 17 25.96 5.59 -21.41
C HIS A 17 24.50 5.67 -20.95
N VAL A 18 23.53 5.33 -21.82
CA VAL A 18 22.19 4.94 -21.34
C VAL A 18 22.21 3.44 -21.05
N GLY A 19 22.98 3.05 -20.03
CA GLY A 19 22.81 1.72 -19.45
C GLY A 19 21.48 1.73 -18.72
N ALA A 20 20.50 0.95 -19.18
CA ALA A 20 19.26 0.73 -18.43
C ALA A 20 19.62 0.41 -16.97
N ALA A 21 19.03 1.14 -16.03
CA ALA A 21 19.33 1.04 -14.60
C ALA A 21 18.92 -0.34 -14.06
N THR A 22 19.75 -1.35 -14.31
CA THR A 22 19.45 -2.73 -13.93
C THR A 22 19.64 -2.85 -12.42
N ALA A 23 18.60 -3.28 -11.72
CA ALA A 23 18.65 -3.47 -10.28
C ALA A 23 19.68 -4.56 -9.92
N VAL A 24 20.57 -4.23 -8.99
CA VAL A 24 21.66 -5.11 -8.56
C VAL A 24 21.25 -5.82 -7.27
N PRO A 25 21.33 -7.17 -7.20
CA PRO A 25 21.06 -7.88 -5.96
C PRO A 25 22.03 -7.48 -4.85
N GLU A 26 21.50 -7.03 -3.71
CA GLU A 26 22.30 -6.77 -2.50
C GLU A 26 22.31 -7.99 -1.58
N THR A 27 21.15 -8.61 -1.38
CA THR A 27 21.00 -9.71 -0.43
C THR A 27 19.88 -10.64 -0.83
N ARG A 28 20.01 -11.91 -0.44
CA ARG A 28 19.01 -12.96 -0.57
C ARG A 28 18.98 -13.77 0.72
N LEU A 29 17.78 -14.00 1.25
CA LEU A 29 17.50 -14.87 2.39
C LEU A 29 16.43 -15.87 1.97
N THR A 30 16.78 -17.15 1.94
CA THR A 30 15.84 -18.25 1.71
C THR A 30 15.05 -18.58 2.98
N GLU A 31 13.92 -19.28 2.84
CA GLU A 31 13.14 -19.75 4.00
C GLU A 31 13.99 -20.53 5.03
N PRO A 32 14.88 -21.49 4.65
CA PRO A 32 15.72 -22.18 5.62
C PRO A 32 16.75 -21.27 6.31
N GLU A 33 17.33 -20.30 5.58
CA GLU A 33 18.24 -19.32 6.17
C GLU A 33 17.51 -18.41 7.16
N LEU A 34 16.28 -17.99 6.84
CA LEU A 34 15.47 -17.19 7.74
C LEU A 34 15.03 -18.00 8.96
N ALA A 35 14.60 -19.25 8.80
CA ALA A 35 14.30 -20.14 9.93
C ALA A 35 15.51 -20.35 10.85
N ALA A 36 16.72 -20.48 10.28
CA ALA A 36 17.94 -20.55 11.06
C ALA A 36 18.23 -19.24 11.82
N LEU A 37 18.01 -18.10 11.17
CA LEU A 37 18.20 -16.79 11.78
C LEU A 37 17.26 -16.53 12.98
N LEU A 38 16.04 -17.07 12.91
CA LEU A 38 15.00 -16.84 13.91
C LEU A 38 14.94 -17.88 15.02
N GLY A 39 15.73 -18.94 14.90
CA GLY A 39 15.64 -20.12 15.73
C GLY A 39 14.72 -21.17 15.10
N GLN A 40 15.25 -22.39 14.98
CA GLN A 40 14.60 -23.55 14.36
C GLN A 40 13.33 -24.01 15.10
N GLU A 41 13.11 -23.51 16.32
CA GLU A 41 11.89 -23.71 17.08
C GLU A 41 10.70 -22.89 16.54
N ASN A 42 10.92 -21.93 15.64
CA ASN A 42 9.87 -21.07 15.10
C ASN A 42 9.40 -21.56 13.71
N GLU A 43 8.08 -21.68 13.54
CA GLU A 43 7.41 -21.83 12.25
C GLU A 43 7.30 -20.45 11.58
N VAL A 44 8.01 -20.29 10.46
CA VAL A 44 8.06 -19.05 9.68
C VAL A 44 7.18 -19.19 8.45
N LYS A 45 6.48 -18.12 8.08
CA LYS A 45 5.79 -18.01 6.79
C LYS A 45 6.19 -16.71 6.11
N LEU A 46 6.96 -16.80 5.03
CA LEU A 46 7.47 -15.64 4.30
C LEU A 46 6.38 -14.74 3.71
N THR A 47 5.20 -15.30 3.48
CA THR A 47 4.03 -14.56 2.97
C THR A 47 3.46 -13.56 3.99
N HIS A 48 3.86 -13.62 5.26
CA HIS A 48 3.40 -12.75 6.33
C HIS A 48 4.55 -11.84 6.81
N VAL A 49 5.07 -11.03 5.88
CA VAL A 49 6.10 -10.03 6.13
C VAL A 49 5.62 -8.65 5.73
N ARG A 50 6.15 -7.62 6.39
CA ARG A 50 6.01 -6.22 6.05
C ARG A 50 7.38 -5.57 5.95
N VAL A 51 7.51 -4.67 4.99
CA VAL A 51 8.75 -3.99 4.67
C VAL A 51 8.68 -2.58 5.23
N CYS A 52 9.69 -2.19 6.00
CA CYS A 52 9.91 -0.80 6.38
C CYS A 52 10.44 -0.02 5.17
N GLU A 53 9.69 0.98 4.73
CA GLU A 53 9.98 1.74 3.53
C GLU A 53 11.28 2.54 3.62
N GLU A 54 11.67 3.05 4.80
CA GLU A 54 12.91 3.84 4.91
C GLU A 54 14.18 3.00 5.10
N THR A 55 14.08 1.77 5.59
CA THR A 55 15.28 1.00 5.98
C THR A 55 15.46 -0.34 5.28
N ALA A 56 14.44 -0.81 4.55
CA ALA A 56 14.32 -2.17 4.04
C ALA A 56 14.29 -3.26 5.14
N ASN A 57 14.16 -2.89 6.42
CA ASN A 57 14.02 -3.88 7.48
C ASN A 57 12.67 -4.60 7.35
N LEU A 58 12.65 -5.85 7.79
CA LEU A 58 11.53 -6.77 7.63
C LEU A 58 10.90 -7.03 8.99
N LEU A 59 9.60 -6.78 9.10
CA LEU A 59 8.80 -7.22 10.23
C LEU A 59 8.00 -8.44 9.81
N PHE A 60 8.11 -9.53 10.55
CA PHE A 60 7.25 -10.69 10.33
C PHE A 60 6.89 -11.35 11.66
N LEU A 61 5.91 -12.24 11.55
CA LEU A 61 5.41 -13.05 12.64
C LEU A 61 5.82 -14.50 12.43
N ALA A 62 6.24 -15.16 13.50
CA ALA A 62 6.50 -16.59 13.52
C ALA A 62 5.79 -17.23 14.71
N ARG A 63 5.52 -18.52 14.63
CA ARG A 63 4.87 -19.27 15.71
C ARG A 63 5.85 -20.21 16.36
N ASP A 64 6.02 -20.10 17.66
CA ASP A 64 6.84 -21.04 18.41
C ASP A 64 6.20 -22.44 18.36
N ARG A 65 6.96 -23.46 17.96
CA ARG A 65 6.44 -24.82 17.73
C ARG A 65 5.88 -25.45 18.99
N LYS A 66 6.49 -25.18 20.15
CA LYS A 66 6.19 -25.84 21.42
C LYS A 66 5.04 -25.16 22.17
N SER A 67 5.20 -23.87 22.45
CA SER A 67 4.22 -23.06 23.19
C SER A 67 3.05 -22.60 22.32
N ARG A 68 3.20 -22.66 20.98
CA ARG A 68 2.28 -22.06 20.00
C ARG A 68 2.11 -20.55 20.16
N ALA A 69 2.97 -19.90 20.95
CA ALA A 69 2.98 -18.46 21.11
C ALA A 69 3.36 -17.78 19.80
N LEU A 70 2.67 -16.68 19.50
CA LEU A 70 2.99 -15.86 18.35
C LEU A 70 4.11 -14.89 18.73
N ARG A 71 5.18 -14.86 17.94
CA ARG A 71 6.36 -14.03 18.15
C ARG A 71 6.53 -13.08 16.97
N TRP A 72 7.03 -11.89 17.26
CA TRP A 72 7.37 -10.89 16.25
C TRP A 72 8.89 -10.74 16.19
N PHE A 73 9.40 -10.42 15.01
CA PHE A 73 10.82 -10.20 14.76
C PHE A 73 10.99 -9.06 13.78
N LEU A 74 11.90 -8.14 14.10
CA LEU A 74 12.42 -7.14 13.18
C LEU A 74 13.79 -7.61 12.71
N VAL A 75 13.94 -7.82 11.40
CA VAL A 75 15.17 -8.33 10.79
C VAL A 75 15.76 -7.31 9.84
N ASN A 76 17.07 -7.14 9.91
CA ASN A 76 17.82 -6.48 8.87
C ASN A 76 18.31 -7.53 7.87
N PRO A 77 17.78 -7.57 6.64
CA PRO A 77 18.19 -8.58 5.68
C PRO A 77 19.65 -8.42 5.25
N ARG A 78 20.17 -7.19 5.13
CA ARG A 78 21.56 -6.90 4.72
C ARG A 78 22.57 -7.43 5.72
N LEU A 79 22.32 -7.21 7.01
CA LEU A 79 23.16 -7.68 8.10
C LEU A 79 22.89 -9.14 8.47
N ARG A 80 21.83 -9.75 7.91
CA ARG A 80 21.35 -11.09 8.26
C ARG A 80 21.20 -11.26 9.77
N SER A 81 20.60 -10.27 10.42
CA SER A 81 20.51 -10.21 11.89
C SER A 81 19.10 -9.86 12.35
N VAL A 82 18.67 -10.48 13.46
CA VAL A 82 17.49 -10.04 14.22
C VAL A 82 17.88 -8.79 15.00
N LEU A 83 17.21 -7.67 14.70
CA LEU A 83 17.42 -6.39 15.40
C LEU A 83 16.67 -6.34 16.72
N SER A 84 15.41 -6.79 16.71
CA SER A 84 14.56 -6.87 17.89
C SER A 84 13.51 -7.97 17.71
N GLN A 85 12.99 -8.48 18.82
CA GLN A 85 12.00 -9.55 18.83
C GLN A 85 11.23 -9.57 20.16
N GLY A 86 10.08 -10.24 20.15
CA GLY A 86 9.29 -10.44 21.36
C GLY A 86 8.09 -11.35 21.13
N VAL A 87 7.23 -11.42 22.16
CA VAL A 87 5.99 -12.20 22.13
C VAL A 87 4.83 -11.24 21.86
N CYS A 88 3.86 -11.67 21.06
CA CYS A 88 2.64 -10.90 20.80
C CYS A 88 1.64 -11.11 21.95
N PRO A 89 0.86 -10.09 22.34
CA PRO A 89 -0.17 -10.20 23.37
C PRO A 89 -1.44 -10.92 22.88
N PHE A 90 -1.47 -11.31 21.60
CA PHE A 90 -2.58 -12.02 20.96
C PHE A 90 -2.10 -13.33 20.33
N ARG A 91 -3.02 -14.29 20.22
CA ARG A 91 -2.73 -15.63 19.67
C ARG A 91 -2.88 -15.72 18.16
N GLU A 92 -3.74 -14.86 17.61
CA GLU A 92 -4.11 -14.82 16.20
C GLU A 92 -4.29 -13.36 15.78
N TYR A 93 -4.17 -13.10 14.49
CA TYR A 93 -4.24 -11.77 13.90
C TYR A 93 -4.89 -11.84 12.52
N TYR A 94 -5.48 -10.74 12.10
CA TYR A 94 -6.04 -10.55 10.76
C TYR A 94 -5.04 -9.85 9.83
N GLY A 95 -4.25 -8.92 10.38
CA GLY A 95 -3.25 -8.18 9.61
C GLY A 95 -2.34 -7.36 10.52
N PHE A 96 -1.27 -6.83 9.92
CA PHE A 96 -0.36 -5.91 10.59
C PHE A 96 0.36 -5.03 9.57
N GLN A 97 0.88 -3.90 10.05
CA GLN A 97 1.73 -3.02 9.26
C GLN A 97 2.83 -2.38 10.13
N ILE A 98 3.97 -2.08 9.51
CA ILE A 98 5.11 -1.35 10.09
C ILE A 98 5.11 0.11 9.63
N ALA A 99 5.52 1.02 10.51
CA ALA A 99 5.73 2.42 10.18
C ALA A 99 6.84 2.58 9.12
N PRO A 100 6.75 3.60 8.24
CA PRO A 100 7.80 3.89 7.26
C PRO A 100 9.18 4.05 7.89
N ASP A 101 9.25 4.64 9.09
CA ASP A 101 10.47 4.93 9.84
C ASP A 101 10.88 3.85 10.85
N GLN A 102 10.26 2.65 10.80
CA GLN A 102 10.44 1.52 11.72
C GLN A 102 10.28 1.82 13.22
N SER A 103 9.68 2.95 13.62
CA SER A 103 9.52 3.28 15.04
C SER A 103 8.46 2.40 15.72
N THR A 104 7.36 2.14 15.01
CA THR A 104 6.22 1.37 15.50
C THR A 104 5.71 0.34 14.49
N ALA A 105 4.92 -0.60 14.98
CA ALA A 105 4.08 -1.47 14.17
C ALA A 105 2.68 -1.57 14.77
N VAL A 106 1.65 -1.66 13.93
CA VAL A 106 0.26 -1.83 14.38
C VAL A 106 -0.26 -3.18 13.89
N PHE A 107 -0.94 -3.88 14.78
CA PHE A 107 -1.47 -5.21 14.57
C PHE A 107 -2.97 -5.22 14.83
N HIS A 108 -3.70 -5.92 13.97
CA HIS A 108 -5.11 -6.26 14.19
C HIS A 108 -5.19 -7.68 14.76
N GLY A 109 -5.26 -7.77 16.09
CA GLY A 109 -5.34 -9.04 16.82
C GLY A 109 -6.75 -9.60 16.79
N ARG A 110 -6.87 -10.92 16.71
CA ARG A 110 -8.15 -11.65 16.74
C ARG A 110 -8.52 -12.11 18.15
N HIS A 111 -7.53 -12.51 18.95
CA HIS A 111 -7.72 -13.00 20.31
C HIS A 111 -6.63 -12.49 21.27
N PRO A 112 -6.90 -11.43 22.07
CA PRO A 112 -8.14 -10.64 22.09
C PRO A 112 -8.36 -9.84 20.78
N HIS A 113 -9.63 -9.53 20.47
CA HIS A 113 -10.00 -8.81 19.24
C HIS A 113 -9.79 -7.30 19.43
N GLY A 114 -8.96 -6.68 18.59
CA GLY A 114 -8.69 -5.24 18.64
C GLY A 114 -7.39 -4.85 17.94
N PHE A 115 -7.02 -3.58 18.07
CA PHE A 115 -5.78 -3.04 17.52
C PHE A 115 -4.73 -2.81 18.62
N PHE A 116 -3.49 -3.14 18.30
CA PHE A 116 -2.35 -3.04 19.20
C PHE A 116 -1.19 -2.37 18.49
N ALA A 117 -0.60 -1.35 19.11
CA ALA A 117 0.67 -0.77 18.71
C ALA A 117 1.82 -1.46 19.44
N LEU A 118 2.89 -1.73 18.72
CA LEU A 118 4.18 -2.19 19.21
C LEU A 118 5.20 -1.08 19.01
N ASN A 119 5.88 -0.66 20.06
CA ASN A 119 7.10 0.12 19.94
C ASN A 119 8.25 -0.82 19.58
N LEU A 120 8.83 -0.69 18.38
CA LEU A 120 9.83 -1.65 17.88
C LEU A 120 11.21 -1.51 18.55
N LYS A 121 11.45 -0.37 19.22
CA LYS A 121 12.68 -0.11 19.97
C LYS A 121 12.63 -0.68 21.39
N SER A 122 11.54 -0.43 22.12
CA SER A 122 11.40 -0.92 23.50
C SER A 122 10.79 -2.31 23.62
N GLY A 123 10.01 -2.73 22.61
CA GLY A 123 9.24 -3.98 22.63
C GLY A 123 7.91 -3.87 23.38
N ASP A 124 7.52 -2.67 23.80
CA ASP A 124 6.29 -2.43 24.56
C ASP A 124 5.05 -2.43 23.67
N TRP A 125 3.98 -3.02 24.20
CA TRP A 125 2.68 -3.10 23.55
C TRP A 125 1.68 -2.13 24.17
N THR A 126 0.99 -1.37 23.33
CA THR A 126 -0.09 -0.46 23.72
C THR A 126 -1.38 -0.87 23.01
N PRO A 127 -2.48 -1.17 23.73
CA PRO A 127 -3.77 -1.36 23.09
C PRO A 127 -4.28 -0.03 22.54
N LEU A 128 -4.68 0.01 21.27
CA LEU A 128 -5.24 1.19 20.62
C LEU A 128 -6.77 1.20 20.64
N PHE A 129 -7.37 0.01 20.51
CA PHE A 129 -8.82 -0.16 20.43
C PHE A 129 -9.23 -1.60 20.72
N ARG A 130 -10.40 -1.79 21.32
CA ARG A 130 -11.05 -3.09 21.48
C ARG A 130 -12.47 -3.02 20.91
N ASN A 131 -12.92 -4.10 20.28
CA ASN A 131 -14.27 -4.17 19.73
C ASN A 131 -15.33 -3.88 20.80
N GLY A 132 -16.32 -3.08 20.44
CA GLY A 132 -17.38 -2.62 21.34
C GLY A 132 -17.10 -1.25 21.97
N ASP A 133 -15.86 -0.77 21.92
CA ASP A 133 -15.55 0.61 22.31
C ASP A 133 -16.31 1.58 21.39
N GLN A 134 -17.09 2.50 21.97
CA GLN A 134 -17.84 3.53 21.23
C GLN A 134 -18.78 2.98 20.14
N GLN A 135 -19.35 1.78 20.33
CA GLN A 135 -20.21 1.07 19.37
C GLN A 135 -19.55 0.76 18.02
N LEU A 136 -18.21 0.83 17.96
CA LEU A 136 -17.45 0.48 16.78
C LEU A 136 -16.94 -0.96 16.86
N PHE A 137 -16.84 -1.60 15.71
CA PHE A 137 -16.37 -2.97 15.58
C PHE A 137 -15.41 -3.08 14.40
N SER A 138 -14.22 -3.65 14.62
CA SER A 138 -13.31 -3.97 13.52
C SER A 138 -13.78 -5.19 12.75
N LEU A 139 -13.67 -5.12 11.42
CA LEU A 139 -13.94 -6.19 10.49
C LEU A 139 -12.72 -7.10 10.38
N SER A 140 -12.93 -8.39 10.10
CA SER A 140 -11.80 -9.35 9.89
C SER A 140 -10.85 -8.98 8.74
N VAL A 141 -11.22 -7.98 7.94
CA VAL A 141 -10.47 -7.46 6.79
C VAL A 141 -10.22 -5.96 6.90
N SER A 142 -10.36 -5.37 8.10
CA SER A 142 -10.08 -3.96 8.32
C SER A 142 -8.62 -3.65 7.91
N PRO A 143 -8.41 -2.73 6.95
CA PRO A 143 -7.08 -2.42 6.48
C PRO A 143 -6.28 -1.70 7.56
N LEU A 144 -4.95 -1.74 7.44
CA LEU A 144 -4.03 -0.93 8.24
C LEU A 144 -3.12 -0.17 7.28
N ALA A 145 -3.23 1.15 7.28
CA ALA A 145 -2.43 2.03 6.44
C ALA A 145 -1.78 3.12 7.30
N TYR A 146 -0.46 3.26 7.24
CA TYR A 146 0.23 4.38 7.88
C TYR A 146 0.06 5.63 7.02
N LEU A 147 -0.29 6.75 7.66
CA LEU A 147 -0.27 8.08 7.02
C LEU A 147 1.07 8.79 7.30
N SER A 148 1.60 8.54 8.49
CA SER A 148 2.88 9.02 9.02
C SER A 148 3.32 8.07 10.14
N ALA A 149 4.57 8.15 10.59
CA ALA A 149 5.11 7.29 11.65
C ALA A 149 4.25 7.23 12.93
N ASP A 150 3.51 8.30 13.23
CA ASP A 150 2.67 8.46 14.41
C ASP A 150 1.16 8.29 14.15
N ARG A 151 0.73 8.02 12.91
CA ARG A 151 -0.69 7.93 12.54
C ARG A 151 -1.01 6.75 11.65
N VAL A 152 -2.01 5.96 12.07
CA VAL A 152 -2.48 4.78 11.34
C VAL A 152 -3.97 4.85 11.11
N MET A 153 -4.40 4.52 9.90
CA MET A 153 -5.80 4.42 9.51
C MET A 153 -6.28 2.99 9.50
N SER A 154 -7.56 2.82 9.86
CA SER A 154 -8.32 1.60 9.65
C SER A 154 -9.78 1.90 9.33
N LEU A 155 -10.58 0.86 9.11
CA LEU A 155 -12.01 0.94 8.86
C LEU A 155 -12.76 0.14 9.93
N LEU A 156 -13.73 0.75 10.61
CA LEU A 156 -14.59 0.10 11.60
C LEU A 156 -16.06 0.30 11.25
N ASP A 157 -16.90 -0.66 11.58
CA ASP A 157 -18.35 -0.54 11.45
C ASP A 157 -18.96 0.01 12.73
N GLU A 158 -19.91 0.93 12.59
CA GLU A 158 -20.78 1.37 13.68
C GLU A 158 -22.04 0.52 13.71
N HIS A 159 -22.36 0.01 14.89
CA HIS A 159 -23.55 -0.81 15.10
C HIS A 159 -24.58 -0.07 15.97
N ASP A 160 -25.85 -0.24 15.67
CA ASP A 160 -26.93 0.16 16.57
C ASP A 160 -27.05 -0.77 17.81
N ALA A 161 -28.04 -0.51 18.67
CA ALA A 161 -28.26 -1.28 19.88
C ALA A 161 -28.65 -2.74 19.61
N GLU A 162 -29.25 -3.00 18.46
CA GLU A 162 -29.66 -4.31 17.95
C GLU A 162 -28.52 -5.06 17.26
N GLY A 163 -27.41 -4.38 16.98
CA GLY A 163 -26.20 -4.95 16.39
C GLY A 163 -26.16 -4.89 14.86
N TYR A 164 -27.06 -4.13 14.21
CA TYR A 164 -27.01 -3.88 12.77
C TYR A 164 -26.00 -2.78 12.43
N VAL A 165 -25.29 -2.96 11.31
CA VAL A 165 -24.37 -1.95 10.79
C VAL A 165 -25.18 -0.75 10.30
N THR A 166 -24.91 0.43 10.87
CA THR A 166 -25.58 1.69 10.52
C THR A 166 -24.71 2.59 9.64
N ASP A 167 -23.39 2.51 9.79
CA ASP A 167 -22.39 3.17 8.94
C ASP A 167 -21.03 2.48 9.11
N SER A 168 -20.07 2.84 8.26
CA SER A 168 -18.67 2.48 8.43
C SER A 168 -17.81 3.74 8.51
N PHE A 169 -16.83 3.74 9.38
CA PHE A 169 -15.94 4.87 9.63
C PHE A 169 -14.50 4.53 9.30
N LEU A 170 -13.87 5.41 8.52
CA LEU A 170 -12.42 5.53 8.58
C LEU A 170 -12.06 6.09 9.94
N VAL A 171 -11.20 5.38 10.66
CA VAL A 171 -10.69 5.80 11.96
C VAL A 171 -9.20 6.02 11.88
N GLN A 172 -8.73 7.03 12.60
CA GLN A 172 -7.31 7.33 12.77
C GLN A 172 -6.91 6.99 14.20
N PHE A 173 -5.80 6.26 14.35
CA PHE A 173 -5.11 6.07 15.61
C PHE A 173 -3.92 7.02 15.69
N ASP A 174 -3.89 7.87 16.70
CA ASP A 174 -2.72 8.66 17.09
C ASP A 174 -1.84 7.80 18.02
N LEU A 175 -0.62 7.50 17.58
CA LEU A 175 0.31 6.64 18.32
C LEU A 175 1.13 7.42 19.36
N ALA A 176 1.26 8.74 19.21
CA ALA A 176 1.93 9.59 20.19
C ALA A 176 1.03 9.82 21.41
N ARG A 177 -0.29 9.85 21.20
CA ARG A 177 -1.33 9.89 22.24
C ARG A 177 -2.36 8.82 21.91
N PRO A 178 -2.21 7.57 22.42
CA PRO A 178 -3.01 6.40 22.06
C PRO A 178 -4.52 6.66 22.11
N ALA A 179 -5.05 7.23 21.04
CA ALA A 179 -6.40 7.72 20.94
C ALA A 179 -6.89 7.47 19.52
N MET A 180 -8.14 7.03 19.44
CA MET A 180 -8.83 6.80 18.19
C MET A 180 -9.76 7.99 17.90
N VAL A 181 -9.74 8.46 16.67
CA VAL A 181 -10.63 9.50 16.17
C VAL A 181 -11.40 8.96 14.97
N ARG A 182 -12.72 9.17 14.95
CA ARG A 182 -13.53 8.94 13.74
C ARG A 182 -13.19 10.03 12.73
N TRP A 183 -12.55 9.64 11.63
CA TRP A 183 -12.06 10.60 10.64
C TRP A 183 -13.11 10.89 9.57
N ALA A 184 -13.67 9.85 8.95
CA ALA A 184 -14.66 10.02 7.89
C ALA A 184 -15.72 8.91 7.92
N SER A 185 -16.99 9.31 7.77
CA SER A 185 -18.12 8.40 7.55
C SER A 185 -18.21 8.02 6.07
N MET A 186 -18.45 6.73 5.81
CA MET A 186 -18.70 6.21 4.47
C MET A 186 -19.97 6.81 3.86
N ALA A 187 -21.04 6.93 4.63
CA ALA A 187 -22.27 7.58 4.15
C ALA A 187 -22.03 9.04 3.73
N ARG A 188 -21.21 9.79 4.49
CA ARG A 188 -20.86 11.18 4.15
C ARG A 188 -20.00 11.27 2.89
N LEU A 189 -19.06 10.34 2.71
CA LEU A 189 -18.27 10.22 1.48
C LEU A 189 -19.14 10.01 0.25
N GLN A 190 -20.09 9.08 0.33
CA GLN A 190 -21.05 8.83 -0.74
C GLN A 190 -21.93 10.06 -1.04
N ALA A 191 -22.40 10.75 0.01
CA ALA A 191 -23.20 11.96 -0.14
C ALA A 191 -22.42 13.09 -0.81
N ALA A 192 -21.15 13.29 -0.43
CA ALA A 192 -20.27 14.29 -1.05
C ALA A 192 -20.02 13.96 -2.53
N ALA A 193 -19.70 12.70 -2.84
CA ALA A 193 -19.46 12.30 -4.22
C ALA A 193 -20.71 12.32 -5.10
N ARG A 194 -21.90 12.04 -4.55
CA ARG A 194 -23.15 12.15 -5.29
C ARG A 194 -23.34 13.57 -5.84
N LYS A 195 -22.91 14.61 -5.13
CA LYS A 195 -22.95 16.00 -5.59
C LYS A 195 -22.05 16.25 -6.81
N LEU A 196 -20.98 15.46 -6.97
CA LEU A 196 -20.07 15.52 -8.11
C LEU A 196 -20.58 14.77 -9.34
N LEU A 197 -21.67 14.00 -9.18
CA LEU A 197 -22.30 13.19 -10.23
C LEU A 197 -23.76 13.62 -10.39
N PRO A 198 -24.04 14.87 -10.85
CA PRO A 198 -25.39 15.42 -10.90
C PRO A 198 -26.32 14.68 -11.88
N ASP A 199 -25.75 14.03 -12.91
CA ASP A 199 -26.50 13.38 -13.99
C ASP A 199 -26.86 11.90 -13.70
N LEU A 200 -26.81 11.48 -12.43
CA LEU A 200 -27.18 10.10 -12.08
C LEU A 200 -28.70 9.89 -12.16
N PRO A 201 -29.17 8.83 -12.85
CA PRO A 201 -30.58 8.49 -12.88
C PRO A 201 -31.17 8.29 -11.47
N PRO A 202 -32.47 8.59 -11.28
CA PRO A 202 -33.18 8.22 -10.06
C PRO A 202 -33.08 6.70 -9.81
N GLY A 203 -32.82 6.31 -8.56
CA GLY A 203 -32.62 4.91 -8.18
C GLY A 203 -31.18 4.39 -8.35
N THR A 204 -30.22 5.23 -8.77
CA THR A 204 -28.80 4.85 -8.77
C THR A 204 -28.26 4.68 -7.35
N GLU A 205 -27.66 3.52 -7.09
CA GLU A 205 -26.93 3.21 -5.86
C GLU A 205 -25.45 3.59 -5.99
N LEU A 206 -24.89 4.13 -4.91
CA LEU A 206 -23.45 4.35 -4.77
C LEU A 206 -22.93 3.37 -3.73
N LEU A 207 -21.93 2.60 -4.11
CA LEU A 207 -21.27 1.63 -3.23
C LEU A 207 -19.83 2.06 -3.05
N ASN A 208 -19.29 1.89 -1.83
CA ASN A 208 -17.88 2.16 -1.58
C ASN A 208 -17.03 1.10 -2.29
N GLY A 209 -16.01 1.57 -2.98
CA GLY A 209 -14.97 0.73 -3.57
C GLY A 209 -13.69 0.82 -2.75
N GLU A 210 -12.58 0.81 -3.47
CA GLU A 210 -11.23 0.79 -2.92
C GLU A 210 -10.75 2.21 -2.62
N MET A 211 -9.89 2.35 -1.62
CA MET A 211 -9.40 3.64 -1.14
C MET A 211 -7.88 3.60 -0.98
N THR A 212 -7.25 4.74 -1.23
CA THR A 212 -5.84 4.99 -0.92
C THR A 212 -5.72 6.38 -0.30
N PHE A 213 -4.66 6.61 0.47
CA PHE A 213 -4.50 7.82 1.28
C PHE A 213 -3.35 8.68 0.76
N ALA A 214 -3.53 9.99 0.83
CA ALA A 214 -2.48 10.99 0.59
C ALA A 214 -2.15 11.70 1.90
N GLY A 215 -1.05 11.31 2.54
CA GLY A 215 -0.61 11.92 3.78
C GLY A 215 -1.71 11.90 4.86
N THR A 216 -1.80 12.97 5.67
CA THR A 216 -2.65 12.97 6.87
C THR A 216 -4.07 13.49 6.68
N GLU A 217 -4.39 14.09 5.54
CA GLU A 217 -5.63 14.88 5.37
C GLU A 217 -6.38 14.58 4.06
N GLY A 218 -5.82 13.72 3.21
CA GLY A 218 -6.32 13.48 1.87
C GLY A 218 -6.53 12.00 1.57
N LEU A 219 -7.51 11.69 0.72
CA LEU A 219 -7.69 10.35 0.18
C LEU A 219 -8.21 10.38 -1.26
N ALA A 220 -7.94 9.29 -1.98
CA ALA A 220 -8.61 8.98 -3.23
C ALA A 220 -9.40 7.67 -3.07
N ALA A 221 -10.67 7.69 -3.49
CA ALA A 221 -11.56 6.54 -3.36
C ALA A 221 -12.33 6.30 -4.65
N THR A 222 -12.48 5.02 -4.99
CA THR A 222 -13.44 4.59 -6.00
C THR A 222 -14.82 4.46 -5.36
N LEU A 223 -15.82 5.01 -6.01
CA LEU A 223 -17.22 4.67 -5.79
C LEU A 223 -17.75 3.89 -6.98
N ARG A 224 -18.40 2.78 -6.68
CA ARG A 224 -19.10 2.00 -7.66
C ARG A 224 -20.52 2.53 -7.82
N VAL A 225 -20.82 2.94 -9.03
CA VAL A 225 -22.11 3.47 -9.44
C VAL A 225 -22.91 2.33 -10.07
N ARG A 226 -24.00 1.92 -9.44
CA ARG A 226 -24.94 0.93 -9.98
C ARG A 226 -26.19 1.65 -10.47
N SER A 227 -26.41 1.64 -11.78
CA SER A 227 -27.62 2.21 -12.38
C SER A 227 -28.85 1.32 -12.14
N PRO A 228 -30.07 1.86 -12.29
CA PRO A 228 -31.32 1.11 -12.07
C PRO A 228 -31.47 -0.14 -12.96
N ASP A 229 -30.86 -0.12 -14.15
CA ASP A 229 -30.81 -1.26 -15.07
C ASP A 229 -29.74 -2.32 -14.69
N GLY A 230 -29.04 -2.12 -13.57
CA GLY A 230 -28.03 -3.02 -13.05
C GLY A 230 -26.63 -2.85 -13.62
N ARG A 231 -26.41 -1.91 -14.57
CA ARG A 231 -25.05 -1.65 -15.09
C ARG A 231 -24.15 -1.07 -14.00
N LEU A 232 -22.88 -1.43 -14.05
CA LEU A 232 -21.85 -0.95 -13.14
C LEU A 232 -20.86 -0.05 -13.86
N SER A 233 -20.53 1.07 -13.23
CA SER A 233 -19.40 1.93 -13.58
C SER A 233 -18.68 2.34 -12.30
N ASP A 234 -17.44 2.76 -12.41
CA ASP A 234 -16.65 3.23 -11.28
C ASP A 234 -16.36 4.74 -11.47
N ALA A 235 -16.41 5.49 -10.37
CA ALA A 235 -16.04 6.90 -10.29
C ALA A 235 -14.91 7.06 -9.27
N LEU A 236 -13.76 7.58 -9.69
CA LEU A 236 -12.64 7.91 -8.81
C LEU A 236 -12.79 9.35 -8.34
N CYS A 237 -12.93 9.53 -7.03
CA CYS A 237 -13.03 10.83 -6.40
C CYS A 237 -11.86 11.04 -5.44
N SER A 238 -11.41 12.28 -5.30
CA SER A 238 -10.53 12.69 -4.21
C SER A 238 -11.27 13.55 -3.21
N PHE A 239 -10.79 13.51 -1.97
CA PHE A 239 -11.39 14.21 -0.85
C PHE A 239 -10.30 14.72 0.11
N ASP A 240 -10.50 15.93 0.61
CA ASP A 240 -9.64 16.58 1.61
C ASP A 240 -10.46 16.88 2.87
N TRP A 241 -9.83 16.79 4.04
CA TRP A 241 -10.41 17.20 5.32
C TRP A 241 -9.50 18.15 6.06
N ALA A 242 -10.07 19.24 6.56
CA ALA A 242 -9.45 19.97 7.65
C ALA A 242 -9.50 19.14 8.95
N PRO A 243 -8.50 19.24 9.84
CA PRO A 243 -8.53 18.62 11.16
C PRO A 243 -9.82 18.95 11.93
N GLY A 244 -10.52 17.90 12.39
CA GLY A 244 -11.78 18.04 13.13
C GLY A 244 -12.99 18.42 12.27
N ALA A 245 -12.86 18.50 10.94
CA ALA A 245 -13.97 18.75 10.06
C ALA A 245 -14.88 17.52 9.96
N GLU A 246 -16.18 17.78 10.07
CA GLU A 246 -17.21 16.76 9.95
C GLU A 246 -17.51 16.35 8.49
N GLN A 247 -17.15 17.19 7.53
CA GLN A 247 -17.35 16.98 6.09
C GLN A 247 -16.05 17.26 5.34
N PRO A 248 -15.86 16.63 4.16
CA PRO A 248 -14.73 16.98 3.30
C PRO A 248 -14.75 18.48 2.99
N THR A 249 -13.63 19.16 3.18
CA THR A 249 -13.45 20.56 2.80
C THR A 249 -13.34 20.73 1.30
N ARG A 250 -12.88 19.69 0.60
CA ARG A 250 -12.84 19.60 -0.85
C ARG A 250 -13.22 18.19 -1.28
N ALA A 251 -13.94 18.09 -2.40
CA ALA A 251 -14.18 16.85 -3.10
C ALA A 251 -14.10 17.09 -4.61
N GLU A 252 -13.46 16.19 -5.34
CA GLU A 252 -13.26 16.33 -6.79
C GLU A 252 -13.44 15.00 -7.50
N LEU A 253 -14.10 15.02 -8.66
CA LEU A 253 -14.21 13.85 -9.52
C LEU A 253 -12.98 13.80 -10.42
N LEU A 254 -12.06 12.90 -10.12
CA LEU A 254 -10.86 12.70 -10.92
C LEU A 254 -11.20 11.93 -12.20
N ASP A 255 -12.04 10.91 -12.09
CA ASP A 255 -12.35 10.05 -13.22
C ASP A 255 -13.68 9.32 -13.13
N ARG A 256 -14.24 8.95 -14.28
CA ARG A 256 -15.41 8.09 -14.40
C ARG A 256 -15.23 7.15 -15.57
N PHE A 257 -15.53 5.88 -15.35
CA PHE A 257 -15.26 4.85 -16.34
C PHE A 257 -16.30 3.72 -16.29
N ASP A 258 -16.78 3.31 -17.46
CA ASP A 258 -17.71 2.18 -17.65
C ASP A 258 -16.98 0.83 -17.53
N GLY A 259 -16.24 0.66 -16.44
CA GLY A 259 -15.41 -0.50 -16.14
C GLY A 259 -14.98 -0.46 -14.67
N ARG A 260 -13.80 -1.00 -14.38
CA ARG A 260 -13.23 -0.92 -13.02
C ARG A 260 -12.21 0.19 -12.91
N ILE A 261 -12.25 0.92 -11.80
CA ILE A 261 -11.17 1.80 -11.36
C ILE A 261 -10.65 1.30 -10.01
N LEU A 262 -9.34 1.08 -9.90
CA LEU A 262 -8.65 0.77 -8.65
C LEU A 262 -7.57 1.83 -8.40
N PRO A 263 -7.70 2.70 -7.38
CA PRO A 263 -6.58 3.52 -6.94
C PRO A 263 -5.45 2.62 -6.42
N LEU A 264 -4.22 2.91 -6.84
CA LEU A 264 -3.03 2.15 -6.46
C LEU A 264 -2.17 2.93 -5.47
N ASP A 265 -2.00 4.23 -5.70
CA ASP A 265 -1.22 5.11 -4.84
C ASP A 265 -1.67 6.56 -4.98
N CYS A 266 -1.48 7.36 -3.93
CA CYS A 266 -1.90 8.76 -3.87
C CYS A 266 -0.85 9.59 -3.14
N ARG A 267 -0.14 10.42 -3.89
CA ARG A 267 0.88 11.32 -3.34
C ARG A 267 0.23 12.52 -2.66
N GLU A 268 -0.78 13.05 -3.33
CA GLU A 268 -1.64 14.14 -2.88
C GLU A 268 -3.02 13.90 -3.49
N PRO A 269 -4.09 14.51 -2.97
CA PRO A 269 -5.46 14.26 -3.43
C PRO A 269 -5.68 14.62 -4.91
N SER A 270 -4.87 15.53 -5.46
CA SER A 270 -4.84 15.89 -6.88
C SER A 270 -3.97 14.96 -7.74
N THR A 271 -3.14 14.11 -7.14
CA THR A 271 -2.14 13.29 -7.83
C THR A 271 -2.23 11.81 -7.44
N VAL A 272 -2.89 11.03 -8.29
CA VAL A 272 -3.29 9.64 -8.03
C VAL A 272 -2.84 8.73 -9.16
N LEU A 273 -2.19 7.61 -8.83
CA LEU A 273 -2.00 6.48 -9.73
C LEU A 273 -3.16 5.51 -9.57
N TYR A 274 -3.76 5.11 -10.68
CA TYR A 274 -4.90 4.20 -10.64
C TYR A 274 -4.95 3.31 -11.88
N ARG A 275 -5.51 2.13 -11.70
CA ARG A 275 -5.71 1.14 -12.76
C ARG A 275 -7.14 1.24 -13.29
N ARG A 276 -7.28 1.35 -14.61
CA ARG A 276 -8.54 1.09 -15.31
C ARG A 276 -8.54 -0.31 -15.91
N HIS A 277 -9.68 -0.96 -15.85
CA HIS A 277 -9.87 -2.27 -16.47
C HIS A 277 -11.22 -2.35 -17.20
N LEU A 278 -11.16 -2.68 -18.50
CA LEU A 278 -12.32 -2.88 -19.36
C LEU A 278 -12.06 -4.08 -20.28
N GLY A 279 -12.84 -5.14 -20.10
CA GLY A 279 -12.62 -6.40 -20.82
C GLY A 279 -11.25 -6.97 -20.52
N SER A 280 -10.42 -7.20 -21.55
CA SER A 280 -9.03 -7.67 -21.40
C SER A 280 -8.01 -6.54 -21.27
N THR A 281 -8.40 -5.29 -21.50
CA THR A 281 -7.48 -4.15 -21.49
C THR A 281 -7.28 -3.63 -20.08
N THR A 282 -6.02 -3.44 -19.70
CA THR A 282 -5.62 -2.84 -18.43
C THR A 282 -4.74 -1.63 -18.70
N GLN A 283 -5.10 -0.50 -18.10
CA GLN A 283 -4.37 0.76 -18.23
C GLN A 283 -3.95 1.26 -16.86
N LEU A 284 -2.68 1.61 -16.72
CA LEU A 284 -2.21 2.45 -15.64
C LEU A 284 -2.41 3.90 -16.06
N MET A 285 -3.23 4.60 -15.30
CA MET A 285 -3.54 6.00 -15.48
C MET A 285 -2.95 6.80 -14.33
N MET A 286 -2.76 8.09 -14.58
CA MET A 286 -2.41 9.03 -13.54
C MET A 286 -3.27 10.27 -13.69
N ALA A 287 -3.93 10.66 -12.60
CA ALA A 287 -4.55 11.97 -12.46
C ALA A 287 -3.52 12.89 -11.80
N GLU A 288 -3.31 14.09 -12.34
CA GLU A 288 -2.43 15.13 -11.78
C GLU A 288 -2.94 16.49 -12.24
N ALA A 289 -3.12 17.42 -11.29
CA ALA A 289 -3.54 18.79 -11.57
C ALA A 289 -4.81 18.94 -12.46
N GLY A 290 -5.78 18.03 -12.28
CA GLY A 290 -7.04 18.03 -13.05
C GLY A 290 -6.94 17.39 -14.45
N GLU A 291 -5.75 16.94 -14.84
CA GLU A 291 -5.52 16.20 -16.08
C GLU A 291 -5.41 14.70 -15.82
N LYS A 292 -5.77 13.90 -16.83
CA LYS A 292 -5.61 12.44 -16.83
C LYS A 292 -4.67 12.03 -17.95
N ARG A 293 -3.62 11.29 -17.61
CA ARG A 293 -2.69 10.74 -18.58
C ARG A 293 -2.61 9.22 -18.50
N LEU A 294 -2.53 8.57 -19.66
CA LEU A 294 -2.14 7.17 -19.76
C LEU A 294 -0.65 7.07 -19.47
N VAL A 295 -0.27 6.25 -18.49
CA VAL A 295 1.14 5.97 -18.16
C VAL A 295 1.61 4.73 -18.91
N LEU A 296 0.79 3.67 -18.89
CA LEU A 296 1.14 2.38 -19.49
C LEU A 296 -0.13 1.58 -19.80
N GLU A 297 -0.18 0.94 -20.98
CA GLU A 297 -1.24 -0.01 -21.33
C GLU A 297 -0.70 -1.44 -21.29
N ARG A 298 -0.71 -2.02 -20.07
CA ARG A 298 -0.31 -3.40 -19.76
C ARG A 298 -1.03 -3.88 -18.50
N GLU A 299 -1.02 -5.19 -18.26
CA GLU A 299 -1.50 -5.75 -17.00
C GLU A 299 -0.59 -5.32 -15.84
N VAL A 300 -1.05 -4.34 -15.07
CA VAL A 300 -0.35 -3.78 -13.91
C VAL A 300 -0.86 -4.43 -12.64
N MET A 301 0.05 -4.97 -11.83
CA MET A 301 -0.25 -5.57 -10.53
C MET A 301 -0.15 -4.55 -9.40
N LEU A 302 0.86 -3.68 -9.44
CA LEU A 302 1.16 -2.67 -8.43
C LEU A 302 1.77 -1.44 -9.11
N ALA A 303 1.50 -0.25 -8.60
CA ALA A 303 2.21 0.96 -8.98
C ALA A 303 2.29 1.92 -7.80
N ASN A 304 3.46 2.52 -7.59
CA ASN A 304 3.72 3.44 -6.49
C ASN A 304 4.52 4.66 -6.96
N PHE A 305 4.27 5.78 -6.31
CA PHE A 305 5.11 6.95 -6.38
C PHE A 305 6.40 6.72 -5.59
N LEU A 306 7.55 6.93 -6.22
CA LEU A 306 8.86 6.73 -5.59
C LEU A 306 9.52 8.05 -5.15
N GLY A 307 8.94 9.20 -5.51
CA GLY A 307 9.52 10.52 -5.21
C GLY A 307 10.28 11.11 -6.39
N LYS A 308 10.59 12.42 -6.34
CA LYS A 308 11.18 13.19 -7.46
C LYS A 308 10.48 13.01 -8.82
N GLY A 309 9.17 12.73 -8.81
CA GLY A 309 8.40 12.50 -10.04
C GLY A 309 8.52 11.09 -10.64
N GLU A 310 9.24 10.17 -9.99
CA GLU A 310 9.37 8.78 -10.44
C GLU A 310 8.21 7.91 -9.94
N ILE A 311 7.96 6.86 -10.70
CA ILE A 311 6.96 5.83 -10.45
C ILE A 311 7.65 4.46 -10.57
N GLY A 312 7.30 3.54 -9.67
CA GLY A 312 7.62 2.13 -9.76
C GLY A 312 6.38 1.35 -10.16
N VAL A 313 6.49 0.44 -11.11
CA VAL A 313 5.36 -0.32 -11.64
C VAL A 313 5.73 -1.79 -11.75
N VAL A 314 4.91 -2.66 -11.18
CA VAL A 314 5.01 -4.11 -11.35
C VAL A 314 3.98 -4.55 -12.37
N THR A 315 4.42 -5.19 -13.46
CA THR A 315 3.53 -5.69 -14.52
C THR A 315 3.75 -7.16 -14.83
N VAL A 316 2.78 -7.78 -15.50
CA VAL A 316 2.92 -9.13 -16.04
C VAL A 316 3.58 -9.07 -17.42
N ARG A 317 4.51 -9.99 -17.70
CA ARG A 317 5.17 -10.11 -19.02
C ARG A 317 4.31 -10.89 -20.01
N ALA A 318 4.45 -10.57 -21.30
CA ALA A 318 3.91 -11.41 -22.37
C ALA A 318 4.57 -12.80 -22.31
N GLY A 319 3.76 -13.84 -22.14
CA GLY A 319 4.25 -15.23 -21.95
C GLY A 319 4.38 -15.66 -20.49
N GLY A 320 4.00 -14.81 -19.53
CA GLY A 320 4.02 -15.12 -18.10
C GLY A 320 5.27 -14.59 -17.37
N GLY A 321 5.17 -14.48 -16.05
CA GLY A 321 6.19 -13.85 -15.20
C GLY A 321 5.93 -12.37 -14.94
N MET A 322 6.76 -11.76 -14.11
CA MET A 322 6.67 -10.36 -13.68
C MET A 322 7.87 -9.55 -14.18
N GLN A 323 7.63 -8.26 -14.40
CA GLN A 323 8.66 -7.26 -14.63
C GLN A 323 8.43 -6.07 -13.72
N LEU A 324 9.53 -5.43 -13.34
CA LEU A 324 9.54 -4.19 -12.59
C LEU A 324 10.04 -3.08 -13.50
N LEU A 325 9.23 -2.05 -13.65
CA LEU A 325 9.55 -0.85 -14.40
C LEU A 325 9.71 0.32 -13.43
N MET A 326 10.68 1.19 -13.66
CA MET A 326 10.89 2.40 -12.87
C MET A 326 11.30 3.57 -13.75
N GLY A 327 10.96 4.79 -13.33
CA GLY A 327 11.31 6.02 -14.03
C GLY A 327 10.19 7.06 -14.00
N PRO A 328 10.31 8.15 -14.78
CA PRO A 328 9.22 9.10 -14.97
C PRO A 328 8.06 8.44 -15.73
N ALA A 329 6.84 8.97 -15.57
CA ALA A 329 5.63 8.41 -16.20
C ALA A 329 5.75 8.22 -17.73
N ALA A 330 6.45 9.12 -18.42
CA ALA A 330 6.65 9.08 -19.87
C ALA A 330 7.82 8.19 -20.33
N GLY A 331 8.61 7.63 -19.41
CA GLY A 331 9.87 6.95 -19.70
C GLY A 331 10.16 5.83 -18.71
N LEU A 332 9.16 4.99 -18.42
CA LEU A 332 9.34 3.81 -17.57
C LEU A 332 10.26 2.79 -18.27
N GLU A 333 11.35 2.42 -17.60
CA GLU A 333 12.31 1.44 -18.07
C GLU A 333 12.27 0.18 -17.22
N GLU A 334 12.55 -0.97 -17.83
CA GLU A 334 12.67 -2.21 -17.06
C GLU A 334 13.97 -2.19 -16.24
N VAL A 335 13.84 -2.36 -14.93
CA VAL A 335 14.97 -2.46 -14.01
C VAL A 335 15.20 -3.89 -13.51
N TRP A 336 14.17 -4.75 -13.58
CA TRP A 336 14.25 -6.15 -13.15
C TRP A 336 13.10 -7.00 -13.72
N GLY A 337 13.28 -8.31 -13.80
CA GLY A 337 12.18 -9.25 -14.08
C GLY A 337 12.44 -10.66 -13.61
N SER A 338 11.35 -11.44 -13.50
CA SER A 338 11.41 -12.85 -13.11
C SER A 338 10.24 -13.64 -13.69
N THR A 339 10.44 -14.94 -13.86
CA THR A 339 9.38 -15.88 -14.19
C THR A 339 8.56 -16.31 -12.98
N ARG A 340 9.04 -16.04 -11.75
CA ARG A 340 8.32 -16.33 -10.51
C ARG A 340 7.55 -15.10 -10.03
N PRO A 341 6.37 -15.28 -9.40
CA PRO A 341 5.68 -14.17 -8.75
C PRO A 341 6.40 -13.74 -7.47
N TYR A 342 6.40 -12.43 -7.22
CA TYR A 342 6.86 -11.83 -5.96
C TYR A 342 5.87 -10.73 -5.55
N ALA A 343 5.65 -10.61 -4.24
CA ALA A 343 5.25 -9.35 -3.65
C ALA A 343 6.44 -8.39 -3.67
N VAL A 344 6.17 -7.11 -3.90
CA VAL A 344 7.18 -6.07 -4.08
C VAL A 344 6.96 -4.96 -3.06
N GLY A 345 8.01 -4.59 -2.34
CA GLY A 345 8.07 -3.39 -1.51
C GLY A 345 9.12 -2.43 -2.06
N PHE A 346 8.79 -1.15 -2.13
CA PHE A 346 9.72 -0.09 -2.54
C PHE A 346 10.34 0.57 -1.31
N VAL A 347 11.64 0.87 -1.35
CA VAL A 347 12.41 1.42 -0.23
C VAL A 347 13.03 2.76 -0.60
N GLU A 348 13.07 3.71 0.34
CA GLU A 348 13.78 4.99 0.28
C GLU A 348 13.46 5.77 -1.01
N GLY A 349 12.17 5.85 -1.32
CA GLY A 349 11.72 6.48 -2.55
C GLY A 349 12.36 5.86 -3.80
N GLY A 350 12.46 4.52 -3.86
CA GLY A 350 12.89 3.77 -5.03
C GLY A 350 14.40 3.50 -5.16
N SER A 351 15.23 3.81 -4.15
CA SER A 351 16.65 3.42 -4.17
C SER A 351 16.85 1.92 -3.98
N GLY A 352 15.90 1.25 -3.31
CA GLY A 352 15.89 -0.17 -3.04
C GLY A 352 14.54 -0.83 -3.32
N ILE A 353 14.57 -2.14 -3.60
CA ILE A 353 13.39 -2.96 -3.85
C ILE A 353 13.51 -4.23 -3.01
N VAL A 354 12.47 -4.54 -2.25
CA VAL A 354 12.33 -5.82 -1.56
C VAL A 354 11.38 -6.71 -2.34
N LEU A 355 11.82 -7.91 -2.69
CA LEU A 355 11.04 -8.93 -3.36
C LEU A 355 10.80 -10.09 -2.40
N ILE A 356 9.54 -10.49 -2.22
CA ILE A 356 9.16 -11.56 -1.31
C ILE A 356 8.30 -12.58 -2.05
N ASN A 357 8.61 -13.87 -1.91
CA ASN A 357 7.69 -14.95 -2.23
C ASN A 357 7.69 -16.00 -1.13
N ASP A 358 7.07 -17.14 -1.39
CA ASP A 358 6.98 -18.26 -0.46
C ASP A 358 8.33 -18.92 -0.13
N SER A 359 9.37 -18.71 -0.95
CA SER A 359 10.67 -19.37 -0.85
C SER A 359 11.82 -18.47 -0.39
N GLU A 360 11.72 -17.15 -0.62
CA GLU A 360 12.81 -16.22 -0.33
C GLU A 360 12.37 -14.76 -0.19
N VAL A 361 13.25 -13.99 0.46
CA VAL A 361 13.29 -12.53 0.42
C VAL A 361 14.56 -12.09 -0.30
N ARG A 362 14.44 -11.18 -1.26
CA ARG A 362 15.57 -10.53 -1.93
C ARG A 362 15.50 -9.03 -1.74
N LEU A 363 16.68 -8.43 -1.58
CA LEU A 363 16.87 -7.00 -1.61
C LEU A 363 17.69 -6.65 -2.84
N LEU A 364 17.17 -5.72 -3.65
CA LEU A 364 17.82 -5.17 -4.81
C LEU A 364 18.09 -3.68 -4.58
N ARG A 365 19.19 -3.18 -5.13
CA ARG A 365 19.49 -1.76 -5.23
C ARG A 365 19.30 -1.31 -6.66
N VAL A 366 18.64 -0.19 -6.86
CA VAL A 366 18.52 0.44 -8.18
C VAL A 366 19.63 1.48 -8.31
N PRO A 367 20.63 1.27 -9.19
CA PRO A 367 21.64 2.29 -9.43
C PRO A 367 20.97 3.53 -10.03
N ARG A 368 21.14 4.67 -9.37
CA ARG A 368 20.68 5.98 -9.83
C ARG A 368 21.84 6.84 -10.29
#